data_AF-A0AAF0WMZ5-F1
#
_entry.id   AF-A0AAF0WMZ5-F1
#
_cell.length_a   1.000
_cell.length_b   1.000
_cell.length_c   1.000
_cell.angle_alpha   90.00
_cell.angle_beta   90.00
_cell.angle_gamma   90.00
#
_symmetry.space_group_name_H-M   'P 1'
#
loop_
_entity.id
_entity.type
_entity.pdbx_description
1 polymer ?
#
loop_
_entity_poly.entity_id
_entity_poly.type
_entity_poly.pdbx_seq_one_letter_code
_entity_poly.pdbx_strand_id
1 'polypeptide(L)'
;MALRFPSLQFISNFASASKGVGGMFTDSVQLTASNRIFPGRIRRAVYSRPLFKYLRASFSASVARPALENRGSSSSDFLRDKSMVPDADPPSTKDINLLYQFFDRSTKLVVLTGAGISTESGIPDYRSPNGAYSTGFKPITHQEFVRSSRARRRYWARSYAGWRRFTKAQPSAAHLALAALEKASKISFMITQNVERLHHRAGSSPLELHGTVYTVGCLDCGFSFPRQLFQDQVKTLNPKWAEAIESLDYDSQSDNSFGMKQRPDGDIEIDEKFWEEAFNIPTCSKCNGILKPDVVFFGDNVPKDKADAAMEAAKGCDAFLVLGSSVMTMSAFRLVRAAREAGAAIGIVNLGVTRADGIVDLKINARLGEILPRLLDTGSLSIPASAL
;
A
#
# COMPACT_ATOMS: atom_id res chain seq x y z
N MET A 1 -64.60 -16.68 2.77
CA MET A 1 -64.37 -16.47 4.21
C MET A 1 -63.27 -15.43 4.33
N ALA A 2 -63.65 -14.20 4.65
CA ALA A 2 -62.82 -12.99 4.58
C ALA A 2 -62.57 -12.45 5.99
N LEU A 3 -61.33 -12.09 6.33
CA LEU A 3 -60.97 -11.24 7.48
C LEU A 3 -59.67 -10.50 7.10
N ARG A 4 -59.73 -9.23 6.67
CA ARG A 4 -59.86 -7.96 7.42
C ARG A 4 -58.54 -7.45 8.02
N PHE A 5 -58.00 -6.44 7.35
CA PHE A 5 -57.11 -5.40 7.89
C PHE A 5 -57.84 -4.52 8.91
N PRO A 6 -57.11 -3.83 9.80
CA PRO A 6 -57.50 -2.53 10.30
C PRO A 6 -56.57 -1.43 9.77
N SER A 7 -57.19 -0.45 9.12
CA SER A 7 -56.71 0.90 8.86
C SER A 7 -56.73 1.74 10.14
N LEU A 8 -55.72 2.59 10.36
CA LEU A 8 -55.86 3.78 11.19
C LEU A 8 -55.18 5.01 10.54
N GLN A 9 -55.82 6.14 10.78
CA GLN A 9 -55.90 7.33 9.95
C GLN A 9 -54.76 8.33 10.14
N PHE A 10 -54.62 9.16 9.10
CA PHE A 10 -53.93 10.44 9.03
C PHE A 10 -54.30 11.40 10.19
N ILE A 11 -53.28 12.06 10.75
CA ILE A 11 -53.40 13.45 11.24
C ILE A 11 -52.27 14.27 10.61
N SER A 12 -52.69 15.22 9.80
CA SER A 12 -51.92 16.32 9.24
C SER A 12 -51.53 17.34 10.31
N ASN A 13 -50.31 17.85 10.27
CA ASN A 13 -50.05 19.23 10.66
C ASN A 13 -48.94 19.84 9.78
N PHE A 14 -49.35 20.88 9.06
CA PHE A 14 -48.51 21.81 8.32
C PHE A 14 -47.73 22.71 9.31
N ALA A 15 -46.46 22.95 9.05
CA ALA A 15 -45.81 24.21 9.39
C ALA A 15 -44.73 24.52 8.35
N SER A 16 -44.95 25.63 7.64
CA SER A 16 -44.11 26.21 6.61
C SER A 16 -42.91 26.94 7.24
N ALA A 17 -41.72 26.79 6.66
CA ALA A 17 -40.70 27.83 6.69
C ALA A 17 -39.90 27.83 5.38
N SER A 18 -40.06 28.92 4.63
CA SER A 18 -39.45 29.26 3.35
C SER A 18 -38.07 29.92 3.47
N LYS A 19 -37.34 29.95 2.33
CA LYS A 19 -36.09 30.66 1.98
C LYS A 19 -34.81 29.88 2.36
N GLY A 20 -33.87 29.63 1.45
CA GLY A 20 -33.34 30.52 0.42
C GLY A 20 -32.68 29.80 -0.76
N VAL A 21 -32.66 30.53 -1.87
CA VAL A 21 -32.24 30.16 -3.22
C VAL A 21 -30.72 30.19 -3.36
N GLY A 22 -30.15 29.23 -4.09
CA GLY A 22 -28.77 29.24 -4.57
C GLY A 22 -28.57 28.12 -5.58
N GLY A 23 -28.85 28.42 -6.86
CA GLY A 23 -28.75 27.45 -7.94
C GLY A 23 -27.32 27.12 -8.34
N MET A 24 -27.07 25.87 -8.70
CA MET A 24 -26.02 25.49 -9.64
C MET A 24 -26.63 24.61 -10.73
N PHE A 25 -26.36 25.03 -11.96
CA PHE A 25 -26.79 24.44 -13.22
C PHE A 25 -26.39 22.96 -13.32
N THR A 26 -27.38 22.11 -13.65
CA THR A 26 -27.17 20.75 -14.13
C THR A 26 -27.38 20.74 -15.64
N ASP A 27 -26.29 20.69 -16.40
CA ASP A 27 -26.38 20.46 -17.84
C ASP A 27 -26.80 19.01 -18.10
N SER A 28 -28.04 18.87 -18.56
CA SER A 28 -28.65 17.63 -18.99
C SER A 28 -28.53 17.54 -20.51
N VAL A 29 -27.66 16.65 -21.00
CA VAL A 29 -27.53 16.37 -22.42
C VAL A 29 -28.63 15.37 -22.83
N GLN A 30 -29.68 15.89 -23.45
CA GLN A 30 -30.69 15.09 -24.15
C GLN A 30 -30.15 14.64 -25.52
N LEU A 31 -29.88 13.35 -25.68
CA LEU A 31 -29.66 12.70 -26.98
C LEU A 31 -31.01 12.40 -27.62
N THR A 32 -31.38 13.14 -28.66
CA THR A 32 -32.49 12.78 -29.55
C THR A 32 -31.95 11.99 -30.73
N ALA A 33 -32.22 10.68 -30.74
CA ALA A 33 -31.98 9.82 -31.89
C ALA A 33 -33.19 9.88 -32.82
N SER A 34 -33.01 10.39 -34.05
CA SER A 34 -34.00 10.25 -35.11
C SER A 34 -33.48 9.27 -36.17
N ASN A 35 -34.13 8.11 -36.26
CA ASN A 35 -33.91 7.12 -37.31
C ASN A 35 -34.51 7.61 -38.63
N ARG A 36 -33.69 7.73 -39.67
CA ARG A 36 -34.15 7.69 -41.06
C ARG A 36 -33.27 6.76 -41.87
N ILE A 37 -33.88 5.69 -42.35
CA ILE A 37 -33.34 4.71 -43.30
C ILE A 37 -33.78 5.14 -44.70
N PHE A 38 -32.87 5.16 -45.68
CA PHE A 38 -33.11 4.86 -47.11
C PHE A 38 -31.75 4.77 -47.86
N PRO A 39 -31.66 4.13 -49.04
CA PRO A 39 -30.60 3.16 -49.33
C PRO A 39 -29.66 3.59 -50.48
N GLY A 40 -28.51 2.94 -50.56
CA GLY A 40 -27.87 2.64 -51.85
C GLY A 40 -26.63 3.46 -52.24
N ARG A 41 -25.66 2.69 -52.74
CA ARG A 41 -24.45 3.02 -53.50
C ARG A 41 -23.20 3.53 -52.75
N ILE A 42 -22.31 2.55 -52.64
CA ILE A 42 -20.86 2.61 -52.41
C ILE A 42 -20.20 3.73 -53.21
N ARG A 43 -19.57 4.68 -52.49
CA ARG A 43 -18.42 5.46 -52.97
C ARG A 43 -17.40 5.58 -51.84
N ARG A 44 -16.14 5.23 -52.15
CA ARG A 44 -14.96 5.42 -51.29
C ARG A 44 -14.89 6.88 -50.83
N ALA A 45 -14.94 7.10 -49.51
CA ALA A 45 -14.65 8.38 -48.89
C ALA A 45 -13.34 8.27 -48.10
N VAL A 46 -12.34 9.02 -48.55
CA VAL A 46 -11.09 9.28 -47.84
C VAL A 46 -11.41 10.21 -46.67
N TYR A 47 -11.25 9.74 -45.44
CA TYR A 47 -11.42 10.58 -44.24
C TYR A 47 -10.09 11.25 -43.89
N SER A 48 -9.99 12.54 -44.20
CA SER A 48 -9.00 13.46 -43.63
C SER A 48 -9.37 13.79 -42.18
N ARG A 49 -8.44 13.59 -41.24
CA ARG A 49 -8.57 14.01 -39.83
C ARG A 49 -8.70 15.54 -39.72
N PRO A 50 -9.58 16.09 -38.86
CA PRO A 50 -9.59 17.53 -38.61
C PRO A 50 -8.46 17.90 -37.64
N LEU A 51 -7.76 18.98 -38.00
CA LEU A 51 -6.69 19.60 -37.23
C LEU A 51 -7.33 20.53 -36.17
N PHE A 52 -7.32 20.13 -34.88
CA PHE A 52 -7.73 21.03 -33.81
C PHE A 52 -6.61 22.04 -33.51
N LYS A 53 -6.85 23.31 -33.86
CA LYS A 53 -6.01 24.44 -33.42
C LYS A 53 -6.28 24.71 -31.94
N TYR A 54 -5.32 24.42 -31.08
CA TYR A 54 -5.34 24.87 -29.68
C TYR A 54 -5.03 26.37 -29.62
N LEU A 55 -6.01 27.17 -29.18
CA LEU A 55 -5.78 28.55 -28.74
C LEU A 55 -5.08 28.52 -27.39
N ARG A 56 -3.84 29.02 -27.36
CA ARG A 56 -3.02 29.16 -26.16
C ARG A 56 -3.40 30.48 -25.48
N ALA A 57 -4.20 30.43 -24.43
CA ALA A 57 -4.45 31.58 -23.57
C ALA A 57 -3.32 31.69 -22.54
N SER A 58 -2.47 32.71 -22.68
CA SER A 58 -1.43 33.05 -21.72
C SER A 58 -2.04 33.92 -20.61
N PHE A 59 -2.11 33.42 -19.38
CA PHE A 59 -2.41 34.23 -18.21
C PHE A 59 -1.12 34.40 -17.41
N SER A 60 -0.60 35.63 -17.32
CA SER A 60 0.51 35.94 -16.42
C SER A 60 -0.06 36.36 -15.07
N ALA A 61 0.08 35.51 -14.05
CA ALA A 61 -0.18 35.87 -12.67
C ALA A 61 1.16 36.08 -11.96
N SER A 62 1.48 37.33 -11.64
CA SER A 62 2.63 37.71 -10.81
C SER A 62 2.26 37.52 -9.33
N VAL A 63 2.78 36.46 -8.71
CA VAL A 63 2.68 36.26 -7.26
C VAL A 63 3.92 36.83 -6.58
N ALA A 64 3.74 37.84 -5.73
CA ALA A 64 4.79 38.44 -4.93
C ALA A 64 5.34 37.42 -3.91
N ARG A 65 6.67 37.28 -3.87
CA ARG A 65 7.40 36.44 -2.90
C ARG A 65 7.46 37.12 -1.53
N PRO A 66 7.16 36.43 -0.41
CA PRO A 66 7.65 36.85 0.89
C PRO A 66 9.15 36.53 1.02
N ALA A 67 9.87 37.44 1.68
CA ALA A 67 11.30 37.38 1.92
C ALA A 67 11.71 36.12 2.71
N LEU A 68 12.89 35.59 2.37
CA LEU A 68 13.52 34.45 3.02
C LEU A 68 14.10 34.91 4.36
N GLU A 69 13.35 34.72 5.45
CA GLU A 69 13.93 34.83 6.79
C GLU A 69 14.74 33.58 7.14
N ASN A 70 15.97 33.85 7.54
CA ASN A 70 17.02 32.92 7.88
C ASN A 70 16.65 32.11 9.14
N ARG A 71 16.07 30.91 8.97
CA ARG A 71 15.95 29.94 10.07
C ARG A 71 17.18 29.05 10.08
N GLY A 72 18.06 29.34 11.03
CA GLY A 72 19.17 28.48 11.42
C GLY A 72 18.70 27.07 11.80
N SER A 73 19.66 26.14 11.72
CA SER A 73 19.60 24.73 12.05
C SER A 73 18.44 24.29 12.97
N SER A 74 17.54 23.47 12.43
CA SER A 74 16.80 22.49 13.22
C SER A 74 16.93 21.11 12.57
N SER A 75 18.15 20.58 12.59
CA SER A 75 18.33 19.14 12.70
C SER A 75 17.61 18.68 13.97
N SER A 76 16.82 17.60 13.89
CA SER A 76 16.34 16.75 15.01
C SER A 76 14.87 16.83 15.50
N ASP A 77 13.85 16.87 14.63
CA ASP A 77 12.45 16.63 15.09
C ASP A 77 11.74 15.40 14.48
N PHE A 78 12.49 14.44 13.92
CA PHE A 78 11.94 13.13 13.50
C PHE A 78 12.27 11.96 14.45
N LEU A 79 12.78 12.24 15.65
CA LEU A 79 13.12 11.22 16.64
C LEU A 79 12.00 10.94 17.65
N ARG A 80 10.83 10.43 17.22
CA ARG A 80 9.84 9.88 18.16
C ARG A 80 9.04 8.70 17.58
N ASP A 81 9.73 7.59 17.33
CA ASP A 81 9.35 6.29 17.90
C ASP A 81 10.56 5.33 17.79
N LYS A 82 11.48 5.40 18.75
CA LYS A 82 12.65 4.48 18.83
C LYS A 82 12.24 3.00 18.99
N SER A 83 10.95 2.68 19.05
CA SER A 83 10.50 1.31 19.30
C SER A 83 10.48 0.42 18.05
N MET A 84 10.32 0.93 16.82
CA MET A 84 10.09 0.06 15.64
C MET A 84 11.31 -0.20 14.78
N VAL A 85 12.26 0.73 14.72
CA VAL A 85 13.49 0.59 13.93
C VAL A 85 14.55 -0.09 14.80
N PRO A 86 15.19 -1.18 14.35
CA PRO A 86 16.28 -1.78 15.12
C PRO A 86 17.45 -0.79 15.24
N ASP A 87 18.05 -0.72 16.42
CA ASP A 87 19.27 0.06 16.64
C ASP A 87 20.41 -0.48 15.75
N ALA A 88 21.12 0.44 15.09
CA ALA A 88 22.27 0.13 14.26
C ALA A 88 23.17 1.36 14.14
N ASP A 89 24.47 1.14 13.98
CA ASP A 89 25.41 2.21 13.65
C ASP A 89 25.10 2.78 12.25
N PRO A 90 25.35 4.09 12.03
CA PRO A 90 25.21 4.68 10.70
C PRO A 90 26.08 3.95 9.66
N PRO A 91 25.64 3.86 8.39
CA PRO A 91 26.42 3.23 7.33
C PRO A 91 27.75 3.95 7.14
N SER A 92 28.84 3.18 7.03
CA SER A 92 30.16 3.72 6.74
C SER A 92 30.29 4.16 5.28
N THR A 93 31.27 5.01 4.98
CA THR A 93 31.61 5.36 3.58
C THR A 93 31.96 4.11 2.76
N LYS A 94 32.56 3.10 3.38
CA LYS A 94 32.85 1.82 2.73
C LYS A 94 31.56 1.10 2.30
N ASP A 95 30.54 1.07 3.16
CA ASP A 95 29.25 0.44 2.85
C ASP A 95 28.56 1.14 1.67
N ILE A 96 28.56 2.47 1.68
CA ILE A 96 28.00 3.28 0.59
C ILE A 96 28.73 2.99 -0.72
N ASN A 97 30.07 2.94 -0.70
CA ASN A 97 30.88 2.64 -1.88
C ASN A 97 30.66 1.22 -2.41
N LEU A 98 30.53 0.22 -1.52
CA LEU A 98 30.24 -1.15 -1.93
C LEU A 98 28.86 -1.27 -2.58
N LEU A 99 27.85 -0.59 -2.01
CA LEU A 99 26.51 -0.54 -2.60
C LEU A 99 26.54 0.19 -3.95
N TYR A 100 27.22 1.32 -4.04
CA TYR A 100 27.42 2.05 -5.31
C TYR A 100 28.02 1.14 -6.38
N GLN A 101 29.10 0.42 -6.08
CA GLN A 101 29.73 -0.50 -7.03
C GLN A 101 28.78 -1.63 -7.46
N PHE A 102 27.91 -2.10 -6.57
CA PHE A 102 26.91 -3.10 -6.90
C PHE A 102 25.90 -2.58 -7.94
N PHE A 103 25.41 -1.34 -7.75
CA PHE A 103 24.53 -0.67 -8.73
C PHE A 103 25.26 -0.35 -10.04
N ASP A 104 26.47 0.19 -9.99
CA ASP A 104 27.22 0.67 -11.15
C ASP A 104 27.65 -0.46 -12.10
N ARG A 105 27.82 -1.68 -11.59
CA ARG A 105 28.16 -2.87 -12.39
C ARG A 105 26.97 -3.52 -13.07
N SER A 106 25.74 -3.17 -12.67
CA SER A 106 24.53 -3.81 -13.15
C SER A 106 23.88 -2.97 -14.25
N THR A 107 23.42 -3.66 -15.29
CA THR A 107 22.60 -3.08 -16.36
C THR A 107 21.14 -3.51 -16.25
N LYS A 108 20.86 -4.57 -15.48
CA LYS A 108 19.51 -5.13 -15.30
C LYS A 108 19.27 -5.52 -13.85
N LEU A 109 19.37 -4.53 -12.96
CA LEU A 109 19.19 -4.70 -11.52
C LEU A 109 17.72 -4.98 -11.17
N VAL A 110 17.48 -6.06 -10.43
CA VAL A 110 16.19 -6.33 -9.78
C VAL A 110 16.29 -6.06 -8.29
N VAL A 111 15.33 -5.31 -7.76
CA VAL A 111 15.23 -5.00 -6.33
C VAL A 111 14.08 -5.77 -5.70
N LEU A 112 14.31 -6.39 -4.55
CA LEU A 112 13.28 -6.99 -3.71
C LEU A 112 13.24 -6.30 -2.34
N THR A 113 12.10 -5.75 -1.96
CA THR A 113 11.91 -5.12 -0.65
C THR A 113 11.08 -5.97 0.31
N GLY A 114 11.34 -5.83 1.61
CA GLY A 114 10.53 -6.38 2.69
C GLY A 114 10.12 -5.34 3.72
N ALA A 115 9.46 -5.78 4.79
CA ALA A 115 8.84 -4.89 5.77
C ALA A 115 9.84 -3.96 6.49
N GLY A 116 11.13 -4.31 6.51
CA GLY A 116 12.17 -3.49 7.12
C GLY A 116 12.28 -2.08 6.52
N ILE A 117 11.94 -1.90 5.24
CA ILE A 117 11.96 -0.57 4.58
C ILE A 117 10.89 0.40 5.12
N SER A 118 9.83 -0.15 5.71
CA SER A 118 8.65 0.58 6.20
C SER A 118 8.68 0.83 7.70
N THR A 119 9.70 0.33 8.41
CA THR A 119 9.89 0.58 9.85
C THR A 119 10.05 2.07 10.15
N GLU A 120 10.78 2.79 9.32
CA GLU A 120 10.98 4.25 9.40
C GLU A 120 9.74 5.05 8.98
N SER A 121 8.72 4.38 8.43
CA SER A 121 7.39 4.94 8.13
C SER A 121 6.38 4.70 9.25
N GLY A 122 6.82 4.12 10.39
CA GLY A 122 5.96 3.78 11.52
C GLY A 122 5.13 2.52 11.34
N ILE A 123 5.48 1.68 10.36
CA ILE A 123 4.89 0.35 10.14
C ILE A 123 5.90 -0.70 10.63
N PRO A 124 5.59 -1.49 11.67
CA PRO A 124 6.55 -2.44 12.20
C PRO A 124 6.85 -3.56 11.20
N ASP A 125 7.97 -4.25 11.39
CA ASP A 125 8.24 -5.49 10.68
C ASP A 125 7.78 -6.73 11.48
N TYR A 126 8.05 -7.92 10.95
CA TYR A 126 7.67 -9.17 11.60
C TYR A 126 8.71 -9.72 12.57
N ARG A 127 10.02 -9.56 12.29
CA ARG A 127 11.09 -10.45 12.81
C ARG A 127 12.23 -9.74 13.52
N SER A 128 12.31 -8.41 13.46
CA SER A 128 13.29 -7.67 14.24
C SER A 128 13.08 -7.86 15.75
N PRO A 129 14.05 -7.50 16.60
CA PRO A 129 13.91 -7.59 18.06
C PRO A 129 12.60 -6.95 18.58
N ASN A 130 12.16 -5.85 17.97
CA ASN A 130 10.90 -5.18 18.29
C ASN A 130 9.77 -5.46 17.27
N GLY A 131 9.97 -6.43 16.38
CA GLY A 131 9.01 -6.83 15.35
C GLY A 131 7.81 -7.58 15.92
N ALA A 132 6.77 -7.78 15.10
CA ALA A 132 5.50 -8.35 15.57
C ALA A 132 5.66 -9.68 16.33
N TYR A 133 6.55 -10.57 15.88
CA TYR A 133 6.73 -11.89 16.50
C TYR A 133 7.38 -11.85 17.89
N SER A 134 8.12 -10.80 18.26
CA SER A 134 8.72 -10.71 19.61
C SER A 134 7.67 -10.54 20.70
N THR A 135 6.46 -10.10 20.34
CA THR A 135 5.30 -10.00 21.23
C THR A 135 4.44 -11.28 21.29
N GLY A 136 4.89 -12.39 20.68
CA GLY A 136 4.13 -13.65 20.62
C GLY A 136 3.02 -13.67 19.55
N PHE A 137 2.94 -12.64 18.70
CA PHE A 137 1.97 -12.55 17.62
C PHE A 137 2.09 -13.72 16.65
N LYS A 138 0.95 -14.31 16.28
CA LYS A 138 0.83 -15.31 15.23
C LYS A 138 -0.06 -14.76 14.12
N PRO A 139 0.46 -14.61 12.88
CA PRO A 139 -0.35 -14.22 11.74
C PRO A 139 -1.49 -15.21 11.52
N ILE A 140 -2.63 -14.71 11.06
CA ILE A 140 -3.70 -15.58 10.61
C ILE A 140 -3.25 -16.38 9.38
N THR A 141 -3.57 -17.67 9.37
CA THR A 141 -3.36 -18.51 8.19
C THR A 141 -4.56 -18.44 7.24
N HIS A 142 -4.33 -18.73 5.96
CA HIS A 142 -5.41 -18.85 4.98
C HIS A 142 -6.47 -19.85 5.44
N GLN A 143 -6.04 -21.00 5.95
CA GLN A 143 -6.92 -22.09 6.36
C GLN A 143 -7.78 -21.69 7.58
N GLU A 144 -7.20 -21.01 8.57
CA GLU A 144 -7.96 -20.46 9.70
C GLU A 144 -9.00 -19.44 9.23
N PHE A 145 -8.62 -18.52 8.35
CA PHE A 145 -9.53 -17.51 7.81
C PHE A 145 -10.69 -18.14 7.03
N VAL A 146 -10.41 -19.12 6.16
CA VAL A 146 -11.46 -19.77 5.35
C VAL A 146 -12.38 -20.64 6.20
N ARG A 147 -11.84 -21.38 7.18
CA ARG A 147 -12.61 -22.38 7.93
C ARG A 147 -13.38 -21.82 9.12
N SER A 148 -12.99 -20.67 9.67
CA SER A 148 -13.57 -20.15 10.91
C SER A 148 -14.19 -18.77 10.76
N SER A 149 -15.52 -18.68 10.90
CA SER A 149 -16.24 -17.40 10.95
C SER A 149 -15.77 -16.53 12.12
N ARG A 150 -15.45 -17.13 13.28
CA ARG A 150 -14.85 -16.46 14.43
C ARG A 150 -13.48 -15.84 14.07
N ALA A 151 -12.62 -16.59 13.38
CA ALA A 151 -11.30 -16.08 12.97
C ALA A 151 -11.42 -14.92 11.96
N ARG A 152 -12.36 -15.00 11.01
CA ARG A 152 -12.67 -13.89 10.09
C ARG A 152 -13.16 -12.66 10.83
N ARG A 153 -14.07 -12.83 11.79
CA ARG A 153 -14.59 -11.73 12.62
C ARG A 153 -13.47 -11.03 13.36
N ARG A 154 -12.63 -11.80 14.06
CA ARG A 154 -11.44 -11.29 14.74
C ARG A 154 -10.51 -10.52 13.79
N TYR A 155 -10.20 -11.10 12.63
CA TYR A 155 -9.32 -10.45 11.64
C TYR A 155 -9.92 -9.13 11.14
N TRP A 156 -11.18 -9.14 10.68
CA TRP A 156 -11.79 -7.95 10.08
C TRP A 156 -12.06 -6.84 11.11
N ALA A 157 -12.40 -7.18 12.35
CA ALA A 157 -12.56 -6.19 13.42
C ALA A 157 -11.25 -5.45 13.69
N ARG A 158 -10.16 -6.20 13.79
CA ARG A 158 -8.82 -5.65 14.04
C ARG A 158 -8.28 -4.89 12.82
N SER A 159 -8.44 -5.43 11.62
CA SER A 159 -8.09 -4.74 10.37
C SER A 159 -8.89 -3.44 10.18
N TYR A 160 -10.18 -3.42 10.52
CA TYR A 160 -11.01 -2.21 10.46
C TYR A 160 -10.45 -1.11 11.36
N ALA A 161 -10.08 -1.44 12.59
CA ALA A 161 -9.53 -0.49 13.54
C ALA A 161 -8.12 0.02 13.13
N GLY A 162 -7.27 -0.86 12.61
CA GLY A 162 -5.91 -0.50 12.20
C GLY A 162 -5.82 0.24 10.85
N TRP A 163 -6.88 0.20 10.03
CA TRP A 163 -6.92 0.82 8.70
C TRP A 163 -6.53 2.31 8.69
N ARG A 164 -6.95 3.08 9.71
CA ARG A 164 -6.68 4.53 9.78
C ARG A 164 -5.20 4.84 9.96
N ARG A 165 -4.50 4.12 10.85
CA ARG A 165 -3.05 4.29 11.06
C ARG A 165 -2.27 3.88 9.82
N PHE A 166 -2.67 2.74 9.24
CA PHE A 166 -2.01 2.15 8.09
C PHE A 166 -2.06 3.06 6.86
N THR A 167 -3.20 3.72 6.62
CA THR A 167 -3.36 4.67 5.50
C THR A 167 -2.68 6.02 5.74
N LYS A 168 -2.44 6.41 7.01
CA LYS A 168 -1.72 7.65 7.35
C LYS A 168 -0.20 7.58 7.18
N ALA A 169 0.41 6.40 7.27
CA ALA A 169 1.86 6.20 7.10
C ALA A 169 2.36 6.87 5.82
N GLN A 170 3.53 7.50 5.82
CA GLN A 170 4.12 8.15 4.64
C GLN A 170 5.35 7.39 4.15
N PRO A 171 5.70 7.47 2.86
CA PRO A 171 6.93 6.85 2.37
C PRO A 171 8.16 7.37 3.14
N SER A 172 9.04 6.46 3.54
CA SER A 172 10.33 6.82 4.16
C SER A 172 11.32 7.34 3.13
N ALA A 173 12.43 7.92 3.61
CA ALA A 173 13.54 8.36 2.75
C ALA A 173 14.07 7.23 1.84
N ALA A 174 14.03 5.99 2.31
CA ALA A 174 14.38 4.81 1.52
C ALA A 174 13.45 4.61 0.31
N HIS A 175 12.14 4.78 0.49
CA HIS A 175 11.17 4.64 -0.60
C HIS A 175 11.38 5.72 -1.66
N LEU A 176 11.57 6.98 -1.23
CA LEU A 176 11.81 8.10 -2.13
C LEU A 176 13.11 7.91 -2.92
N ALA A 177 14.16 7.42 -2.27
CA ALA A 177 15.43 7.15 -2.94
C ALA A 177 15.32 6.04 -3.99
N LEU A 178 14.57 4.97 -3.71
CA LEU A 178 14.32 3.92 -4.70
C LEU A 178 13.48 4.40 -5.88
N ALA A 179 12.47 5.25 -5.64
CA ALA A 179 11.69 5.86 -6.70
C ALA A 179 12.56 6.73 -7.64
N ALA A 180 13.52 7.47 -7.07
CA ALA A 180 14.47 8.24 -7.85
C ALA A 180 15.39 7.35 -8.69
N LEU A 181 15.93 6.27 -8.12
CA LEU A 181 16.78 5.31 -8.82
C LEU A 181 16.03 4.58 -9.94
N GLU A 182 14.77 4.20 -9.71
CA GLU A 182 13.89 3.60 -10.72
C GLU A 182 13.61 4.57 -11.87
N LYS A 183 13.26 5.84 -11.56
CA LYS A 183 13.06 6.89 -12.56
C LYS A 183 14.32 7.17 -13.37
N ALA A 184 15.51 7.05 -12.76
CA ALA A 184 16.81 7.15 -13.43
C ALA A 184 17.22 5.86 -14.17
N SER A 185 16.32 4.87 -14.29
CA SER A 185 16.56 3.57 -14.95
C SER A 185 17.73 2.77 -14.34
N LYS A 186 18.05 3.00 -13.07
CA LYS A 186 19.06 2.23 -12.31
C LYS A 186 18.46 0.96 -11.67
N ILE A 187 17.14 0.86 -11.63
CA ILE A 187 16.40 -0.32 -11.21
C ILE A 187 15.55 -0.77 -12.41
N SER A 188 15.80 -1.98 -12.91
CA SER A 188 15.07 -2.52 -14.07
C SER A 188 13.73 -3.11 -13.68
N PHE A 189 13.59 -3.63 -12.46
CA PHE A 189 12.34 -4.19 -11.96
C PHE A 189 12.35 -4.18 -10.43
N MET A 190 11.21 -3.86 -9.83
CA MET A 190 11.06 -3.87 -8.37
C MET A 190 9.97 -4.85 -7.95
N ILE A 191 10.28 -5.64 -6.94
CA ILE A 191 9.37 -6.59 -6.29
C ILE A 191 9.24 -6.16 -4.83
N THR A 192 8.02 -6.10 -4.31
CA THR A 192 7.79 -5.87 -2.88
C THR A 192 6.99 -7.01 -2.27
N GLN A 193 7.43 -7.46 -1.09
CA GLN A 193 6.63 -8.35 -0.24
C GLN A 193 5.56 -7.58 0.53
N ASN A 194 5.67 -6.25 0.57
CA ASN A 194 4.86 -5.44 1.44
C ASN A 194 3.51 -5.10 0.80
N VAL A 195 2.52 -4.77 1.63
CA VAL A 195 1.11 -4.65 1.21
C VAL A 195 0.55 -3.22 1.39
N GLU A 196 1.38 -2.30 1.90
CA GLU A 196 1.02 -0.93 2.29
C GLU A 196 1.04 0.13 1.18
N ARG A 197 1.54 -0.22 -0.01
CA ARG A 197 1.66 0.69 -1.16
C ARG A 197 2.49 1.96 -0.92
N LEU A 198 3.41 1.96 0.03
CA LEU A 198 4.32 3.10 0.24
C LEU A 198 5.26 3.34 -0.95
N HIS A 199 5.66 2.29 -1.67
CA HIS A 199 6.38 2.43 -2.95
C HIS A 199 5.56 3.18 -4.00
N HIS A 200 4.30 2.81 -4.20
CA HIS A 200 3.41 3.52 -5.14
C HIS A 200 3.27 5.00 -4.78
N ARG A 201 3.18 5.30 -3.48
CA ARG A 201 3.09 6.67 -2.98
C ARG A 201 4.39 7.45 -3.09
N ALA A 202 5.54 6.77 -3.12
CA ALA A 202 6.83 7.36 -3.41
C ALA A 202 7.07 7.63 -4.91
N GLY A 203 6.23 7.06 -5.79
CA GLY A 203 6.37 7.19 -7.25
C GLY A 203 6.95 5.95 -7.95
N SER A 204 7.19 4.86 -7.23
CA SER A 204 7.61 3.56 -7.80
C SER A 204 6.42 2.73 -8.29
N SER A 205 6.68 1.73 -9.12
CA SER A 205 5.64 0.80 -9.61
C SER A 205 6.02 -0.68 -9.45
N PRO A 206 6.20 -1.16 -8.21
CA PRO A 206 6.66 -2.53 -7.98
C PRO A 206 5.59 -3.58 -8.27
N LEU A 207 6.05 -4.81 -8.51
CA LEU A 207 5.21 -6.01 -8.42
C LEU A 207 4.93 -6.32 -6.94
N GLU A 208 3.65 -6.21 -6.53
CA GLU A 208 3.15 -6.53 -5.19
C GLU A 208 3.03 -8.06 -4.99
N LEU A 209 4.11 -8.72 -4.56
CA LEU A 209 4.23 -10.19 -4.49
C LEU A 209 3.20 -10.81 -3.54
N HIS A 210 2.91 -10.15 -2.41
CA HIS A 210 1.92 -10.61 -1.43
C HIS A 210 0.60 -9.87 -1.53
N GLY A 211 0.37 -9.17 -2.65
CA GLY A 211 -0.85 -8.41 -2.89
C GLY A 211 -0.91 -7.11 -2.10
N THR A 212 -2.11 -6.66 -1.78
CA THR A 212 -2.37 -5.32 -1.23
C THR A 212 -3.55 -5.33 -0.25
N VAL A 213 -3.47 -4.52 0.80
CA VAL A 213 -4.62 -4.32 1.70
C VAL A 213 -5.67 -3.36 1.12
N TYR A 214 -5.37 -2.68 0.01
CA TYR A 214 -6.25 -1.67 -0.59
C TYR A 214 -7.35 -2.25 -1.47
N THR A 215 -7.39 -3.57 -1.64
CA THR A 215 -8.39 -4.31 -2.41
C THR A 215 -8.99 -5.41 -1.54
N VAL A 216 -10.29 -5.65 -1.71
CA VAL A 216 -11.01 -6.78 -1.12
C VAL A 216 -11.57 -7.64 -2.23
N GLY A 217 -11.37 -8.95 -2.14
CA GLY A 217 -11.81 -9.94 -3.12
C GLY A 217 -12.74 -10.98 -2.52
N CYS A 218 -13.68 -11.47 -3.32
CA CYS A 218 -14.51 -12.62 -2.98
C CYS A 218 -13.78 -13.92 -3.30
N LEU A 219 -13.72 -14.83 -2.32
CA LEU A 219 -13.09 -16.14 -2.48
C LEU A 219 -13.85 -17.08 -3.43
N ASP A 220 -15.15 -16.84 -3.63
CA ASP A 220 -16.02 -17.75 -4.38
C ASP A 220 -16.16 -17.33 -5.86
N CYS A 221 -16.35 -16.03 -6.13
CA CYS A 221 -16.58 -15.53 -7.50
C CYS A 221 -15.47 -14.64 -8.06
N GLY A 222 -14.43 -14.33 -7.27
CA GLY A 222 -13.32 -13.47 -7.70
C GLY A 222 -13.64 -11.99 -7.84
N PHE A 223 -14.89 -11.55 -7.59
CA PHE A 223 -15.24 -10.13 -7.61
C PHE A 223 -14.39 -9.35 -6.61
N SER A 224 -13.73 -8.29 -7.07
CA SER A 224 -12.87 -7.43 -6.25
C SER A 224 -13.29 -5.97 -6.32
N PHE A 225 -13.02 -5.23 -5.25
CA PHE A 225 -13.38 -3.83 -5.11
C PHE A 225 -12.47 -3.10 -4.10
N PRO A 226 -12.42 -1.75 -4.12
CA PRO A 226 -11.57 -0.98 -3.21
C PRO A 226 -11.90 -1.23 -1.73
N ARG A 227 -10.85 -1.35 -0.90
CA ARG A 227 -10.96 -1.54 0.56
C ARG A 227 -11.75 -0.45 1.27
N GLN A 228 -11.73 0.78 0.73
CA GLN A 228 -12.50 1.90 1.28
C GLN A 228 -14.01 1.61 1.27
N LEU A 229 -14.55 1.08 0.17
CA LEU A 229 -15.97 0.73 0.10
C LEU A 229 -16.33 -0.38 1.10
N PHE A 230 -15.43 -1.36 1.29
CA PHE A 230 -15.62 -2.38 2.33
C PHE A 230 -15.58 -1.75 3.73
N GLN A 231 -14.68 -0.78 3.96
CA GLN A 231 -14.59 -0.07 5.24
C GLN A 231 -15.91 0.67 5.56
N ASP A 232 -16.51 1.33 4.57
CA ASP A 232 -17.80 2.03 4.73
C ASP A 232 -18.95 1.06 5.01
N GLN A 233 -18.95 -0.12 4.36
CA GLN A 233 -19.91 -1.19 4.65
C GLN A 233 -19.76 -1.73 6.07
N VAL A 234 -18.54 -2.01 6.51
CA VAL A 234 -18.27 -2.44 7.90
C VAL A 234 -18.74 -1.38 8.89
N LYS A 235 -18.45 -0.09 8.66
CA LYS A 235 -18.93 1.01 9.50
C LYS A 235 -20.46 1.02 9.61
N THR A 236 -21.14 0.88 8.48
CA THR A 236 -22.62 0.87 8.41
C THR A 236 -23.23 -0.30 9.18
N LEU A 237 -22.62 -1.49 9.09
CA LEU A 237 -23.10 -2.68 9.79
C LEU A 237 -22.77 -2.71 11.28
N ASN A 238 -21.83 -1.86 11.73
CA ASN A 238 -21.28 -1.88 13.08
C ASN A 238 -21.18 -0.46 13.69
N PRO A 239 -22.30 0.32 13.79
CA PRO A 239 -22.25 1.74 14.13
C PRO A 239 -21.67 2.02 15.52
N LYS A 240 -22.08 1.26 16.55
CA LYS A 240 -21.54 1.39 17.92
C LYS A 240 -20.03 1.14 17.98
N TRP A 241 -19.59 0.19 17.18
CA TRP A 241 -18.20 -0.24 17.08
C TRP A 241 -17.34 0.79 16.36
N ALA A 242 -17.86 1.34 15.26
CA ALA A 242 -17.24 2.43 14.54
C ALA A 242 -17.09 3.69 15.41
N GLU A 243 -18.15 4.07 16.14
CA GLU A 243 -18.11 5.19 17.07
C GLU A 243 -17.07 4.99 18.16
N ALA A 244 -17.05 3.81 18.81
CA ALA A 244 -16.06 3.50 19.83
C ALA A 244 -14.62 3.62 19.29
N ILE A 245 -14.33 3.03 18.12
CA ILE A 245 -12.99 3.14 17.51
C ILE A 245 -12.65 4.58 17.10
N GLU A 246 -13.62 5.34 16.59
CA GLU A 246 -13.41 6.73 16.18
C GLU A 246 -13.22 7.67 17.38
N SER A 247 -13.80 7.33 18.53
CA SER A 247 -13.69 8.06 19.80
C SER A 247 -12.42 7.75 20.60
N LEU A 248 -11.70 6.67 20.26
CA LEU A 248 -10.41 6.38 20.89
C LEU A 248 -9.40 7.46 20.53
N ASP A 249 -9.04 8.29 21.51
CA ASP A 249 -7.97 9.28 21.40
C ASP A 249 -6.63 8.57 21.21
N TYR A 250 -6.20 8.63 19.96
CA TYR A 250 -5.11 7.84 19.42
C TYR A 250 -3.72 8.33 19.88
N ASP A 251 -3.60 9.57 20.35
CA ASP A 251 -2.35 10.21 20.80
C ASP A 251 -2.11 10.15 22.31
N SER A 252 -2.97 9.43 23.08
CA SER A 252 -2.71 9.30 24.51
C SER A 252 -1.51 8.36 24.74
N GLN A 253 -0.36 8.94 25.12
CA GLN A 253 0.79 8.22 25.70
C GLN A 253 0.47 7.69 27.11
N SER A 254 -0.76 7.23 27.35
CA SER A 254 -1.14 6.64 28.62
C SER A 254 -0.89 5.13 28.54
N ASP A 255 -0.23 4.58 29.56
CA ASP A 255 -0.03 3.13 29.76
C ASP A 255 -1.37 2.35 29.89
N ASN A 256 -2.50 3.05 29.88
CA ASN A 256 -3.86 2.51 29.81
C ASN A 256 -4.41 2.41 28.38
N SER A 257 -3.58 2.60 27.35
CA SER A 257 -3.99 2.37 25.96
C SER A 257 -4.38 0.91 25.78
N PHE A 258 -5.68 0.68 25.49
CA PHE A 258 -6.17 -0.56 24.89
C PHE A 258 -5.16 -1.00 23.83
N GLY A 259 -4.77 -2.29 23.80
CA GLY A 259 -3.58 -2.85 23.13
C GLY A 259 -3.41 -2.59 21.62
N MET A 260 -3.38 -1.33 21.17
CA MET A 260 -3.38 -0.92 19.77
C MET A 260 -1.96 -0.89 19.18
N LYS A 261 -1.18 -1.96 19.37
CA LYS A 261 0.08 -2.12 18.61
C LYS A 261 -0.25 -2.49 17.16
N GLN A 262 0.12 -1.61 16.22
CA GLN A 262 -0.01 -1.86 14.79
C GLN A 262 0.83 -3.06 14.36
N ARG A 263 0.36 -3.82 13.38
CA ARG A 263 1.08 -4.94 12.75
C ARG A 263 1.44 -4.59 11.30
N PRO A 264 2.35 -5.33 10.65
CA PRO A 264 2.84 -4.98 9.32
C PRO A 264 1.78 -5.04 8.20
N ASP A 265 0.69 -5.78 8.41
CA ASP A 265 -0.47 -5.89 7.51
C ASP A 265 -1.62 -4.95 7.90
N GLY A 266 -1.41 -4.07 8.88
CA GLY A 266 -2.42 -3.14 9.38
C GLY A 266 -3.39 -3.74 10.39
N ASP A 267 -3.21 -4.99 10.81
CA ASP A 267 -3.89 -5.59 11.96
C ASP A 267 -3.51 -4.85 13.27
N ILE A 268 -4.40 -4.83 14.28
CA ILE A 268 -4.12 -4.29 15.62
C ILE A 268 -4.65 -5.24 16.69
N GLU A 269 -4.11 -5.28 17.90
CA GLU A 269 -4.68 -6.11 18.96
C GLU A 269 -5.87 -5.41 19.66
N ILE A 270 -6.94 -6.17 19.92
CA ILE A 270 -8.19 -5.68 20.51
C ILE A 270 -8.65 -6.76 21.49
N ASP A 271 -9.17 -6.35 22.66
CA ASP A 271 -9.75 -7.23 23.67
C ASP A 271 -10.81 -8.16 23.04
N GLU A 272 -10.73 -9.44 23.38
CA GLU A 272 -11.63 -10.50 22.90
C GLU A 272 -13.10 -10.20 23.18
N LYS A 273 -13.41 -9.61 24.34
CA LYS A 273 -14.77 -9.24 24.73
C LYS A 273 -15.41 -8.24 23.79
N PHE A 274 -14.60 -7.41 23.14
CA PHE A 274 -15.11 -6.36 22.26
C PHE A 274 -15.71 -6.99 21.00
N TRP A 275 -15.03 -7.97 20.36
CA TRP A 275 -15.39 -8.48 19.01
C TRP A 275 -16.14 -9.80 18.99
N GLU A 276 -16.17 -10.52 20.11
CA GLU A 276 -17.06 -11.68 20.26
C GLU A 276 -18.54 -11.28 20.21
N GLU A 277 -18.86 -10.07 20.70
CA GLU A 277 -20.21 -9.52 20.67
C GLU A 277 -20.46 -8.71 19.38
N ALA A 278 -21.13 -9.35 18.41
CA ALA A 278 -21.87 -8.69 17.33
C ALA A 278 -21.10 -7.93 16.23
N PHE A 279 -19.81 -8.21 15.96
CA PHE A 279 -19.15 -7.69 14.75
C PHE A 279 -19.62 -8.41 13.48
N ASN A 280 -20.26 -7.65 12.58
CA ASN A 280 -20.83 -8.09 11.32
C ASN A 280 -19.90 -7.81 10.14
N ILE A 281 -19.67 -8.83 9.31
CA ILE A 281 -18.80 -8.72 8.13
C ILE A 281 -19.68 -8.67 6.88
N PRO A 282 -19.49 -7.70 5.97
CA PRO A 282 -20.16 -7.70 4.67
C PRO A 282 -19.91 -9.00 3.90
N THR A 283 -20.93 -9.49 3.19
CA THR A 283 -20.78 -10.58 2.21
C THR A 283 -20.60 -10.01 0.80
N CYS A 284 -20.15 -10.84 -0.14
CA CYS A 284 -20.01 -10.42 -1.52
C CYS A 284 -21.37 -10.00 -2.12
N SER A 285 -21.44 -8.81 -2.71
CA SER A 285 -22.66 -8.30 -3.36
C SER A 285 -23.06 -9.05 -4.64
N LYS A 286 -22.20 -9.95 -5.15
CA LYS A 286 -22.46 -10.74 -6.37
C LYS A 286 -22.95 -12.16 -6.07
N CYS A 287 -22.43 -12.81 -5.03
CA CYS A 287 -22.73 -14.21 -4.74
C CYS A 287 -22.94 -14.54 -3.26
N ASN A 288 -22.95 -13.54 -2.37
CA ASN A 288 -22.97 -13.69 -0.91
C ASN A 288 -21.76 -14.46 -0.32
N GLY A 289 -20.72 -14.64 -1.13
CA GLY A 289 -19.50 -15.33 -0.75
C GLY A 289 -18.62 -14.61 0.26
N ILE A 290 -17.59 -15.32 0.73
CA ILE A 290 -16.64 -14.81 1.73
C ILE A 290 -15.73 -13.75 1.11
N LEU A 291 -15.60 -12.60 1.79
CA LEU A 291 -14.68 -11.53 1.43
C LEU A 291 -13.37 -11.64 2.22
N LYS A 292 -12.24 -11.52 1.51
CA LYS A 292 -10.87 -11.52 2.04
C LYS A 292 -10.13 -10.28 1.50
N PRO A 293 -9.23 -9.62 2.26
CA PRO A 293 -8.32 -8.67 1.65
C PRO A 293 -7.50 -9.36 0.55
N ASP A 294 -7.07 -8.62 -0.47
CA ASP A 294 -6.21 -9.13 -1.54
C ASP A 294 -4.75 -9.29 -1.07
N VAL A 295 -4.56 -9.93 0.08
CA VAL A 295 -3.26 -10.22 0.69
C VAL A 295 -3.04 -11.73 0.74
N VAL A 296 -1.83 -12.16 0.37
CA VAL A 296 -1.41 -13.57 0.49
C VAL A 296 -1.15 -13.87 1.96
N PHE A 297 -2.05 -14.63 2.60
CA PHE A 297 -1.88 -15.04 4.00
C PHE A 297 -0.84 -16.17 4.14
N PHE A 298 -0.41 -16.44 5.37
CA PHE A 298 0.41 -17.60 5.65
C PHE A 298 -0.35 -18.88 5.28
N GLY A 299 0.31 -19.79 4.55
CA GLY A 299 -0.31 -21.00 4.01
C GLY A 299 -1.16 -20.78 2.76
N ASP A 300 -1.21 -19.55 2.23
CA ASP A 300 -1.81 -19.24 0.92
C ASP A 300 -0.77 -19.34 -0.20
N ASN A 301 -1.25 -19.35 -1.45
CA ASN A 301 -0.41 -19.30 -2.64
C ASN A 301 -0.34 -17.88 -3.21
N VAL A 302 0.87 -17.47 -3.62
CA VAL A 302 1.03 -16.27 -4.45
C VAL A 302 0.31 -16.52 -5.79
N PRO A 303 -0.49 -15.55 -6.30
CA PRO A 303 -1.10 -15.67 -7.62
C PRO A 303 -0.08 -16.05 -8.70
N LYS A 304 -0.45 -17.00 -9.56
CA LYS A 304 0.49 -17.63 -10.49
C LYS A 304 1.14 -16.63 -11.44
N ASP A 305 0.37 -15.70 -11.98
CA ASP A 305 0.83 -14.61 -12.83
C ASP A 305 1.91 -13.75 -12.14
N LYS A 306 1.68 -13.36 -10.88
CA LYS A 306 2.66 -12.60 -10.09
C LYS A 306 3.91 -13.42 -9.78
N ALA A 307 3.74 -14.70 -9.43
CA ALA A 307 4.84 -15.60 -9.13
C ALA A 307 5.71 -15.85 -10.38
N ASP A 308 5.10 -16.07 -11.54
CA ASP A 308 5.77 -16.29 -12.81
C ASP A 308 6.54 -15.03 -13.24
N ALA A 309 5.92 -13.85 -13.19
CA ALA A 309 6.57 -12.59 -13.53
C ALA A 309 7.75 -12.26 -12.59
N ALA A 310 7.59 -12.47 -11.28
CA ALA A 310 8.68 -12.28 -10.32
C ALA A 310 9.84 -13.26 -10.56
N MET A 311 9.53 -14.51 -10.91
CA MET A 311 10.51 -15.54 -11.23
C MET A 311 11.26 -15.24 -12.52
N GLU A 312 10.55 -14.77 -13.55
CA GLU A 312 11.15 -14.34 -14.83
C GLU A 312 12.11 -13.17 -14.61
N ALA A 313 11.68 -12.14 -13.88
CA ALA A 313 12.54 -11.01 -13.53
C ALA A 313 13.80 -11.47 -12.76
N ALA A 314 13.64 -12.34 -11.76
CA ALA A 314 14.75 -12.86 -10.97
C ALA A 314 15.75 -13.68 -11.79
N LYS A 315 15.28 -14.54 -12.70
CA LYS A 315 16.17 -15.34 -13.57
C LYS A 315 16.83 -14.51 -14.67
N GLY A 316 16.19 -13.41 -15.07
CA GLY A 316 16.63 -12.58 -16.17
C GLY A 316 17.54 -11.42 -15.78
N CYS A 317 17.86 -11.21 -14.51
CA CYS A 317 18.67 -10.11 -14.03
C CYS A 317 20.18 -10.43 -14.02
N ASP A 318 21.03 -9.41 -14.12
CA ASP A 318 22.48 -9.56 -13.87
C ASP A 318 22.86 -9.30 -12.41
N ALA A 319 21.98 -8.63 -11.66
CA ALA A 319 22.09 -8.41 -10.23
C ALA A 319 20.71 -8.42 -9.54
N PHE A 320 20.67 -8.98 -8.32
CA PHE A 320 19.48 -9.05 -7.49
C PHE A 320 19.77 -8.49 -6.09
N LEU A 321 19.10 -7.41 -5.70
CA LEU A 321 19.33 -6.70 -4.45
C LEU A 321 18.13 -6.83 -3.50
N VAL A 322 18.36 -7.40 -2.32
CA VAL A 322 17.36 -7.49 -1.25
C VAL A 322 17.53 -6.34 -0.28
N LEU A 323 16.45 -5.61 -0.01
CA LEU A 323 16.42 -4.46 0.89
C LEU A 323 15.39 -4.67 2.01
N GLY A 324 15.85 -4.69 3.26
CA GLY A 324 14.94 -4.69 4.42
C GLY A 324 14.07 -5.95 4.52
N SER A 325 14.61 -7.10 4.09
CA SER A 325 13.94 -8.39 4.23
C SER A 325 14.87 -9.45 4.79
N SER A 326 14.38 -10.17 5.80
CA SER A 326 14.97 -11.42 6.28
C SER A 326 14.93 -12.55 5.24
N VAL A 327 14.08 -12.43 4.21
CA VAL A 327 13.77 -13.47 3.20
C VAL A 327 13.55 -14.87 3.79
N MET A 328 13.00 -14.95 5.01
CA MET A 328 12.72 -16.23 5.67
C MET A 328 11.59 -17.00 4.98
N THR A 329 10.65 -16.29 4.35
CA THR A 329 9.55 -16.86 3.57
C THR A 329 10.05 -17.42 2.24
N MET A 330 9.55 -18.61 1.88
CA MET A 330 9.96 -19.26 0.63
C MET A 330 9.56 -18.48 -0.62
N SER A 331 8.49 -17.69 -0.57
CA SER A 331 8.04 -16.85 -1.70
C SER A 331 9.11 -15.86 -2.14
N ALA A 332 9.86 -15.25 -1.22
CA ALA A 332 10.97 -14.36 -1.54
C ALA A 332 12.30 -15.11 -1.70
N PHE A 333 12.61 -16.06 -0.82
CA PHE A 333 13.88 -16.79 -0.86
C PHE A 333 14.12 -17.55 -2.19
N ARG A 334 13.04 -18.10 -2.79
CA ARG A 334 13.13 -18.79 -4.08
C ARG A 334 13.56 -17.85 -5.21
N LEU A 335 13.21 -16.57 -5.16
CA LEU A 335 13.62 -15.58 -6.16
C LEU A 335 15.12 -15.31 -6.06
N VAL A 336 15.64 -15.11 -4.84
CA VAL A 336 17.07 -14.92 -4.59
C VAL A 336 17.87 -16.13 -5.09
N ARG A 337 17.40 -17.35 -4.78
CA ARG A 337 18.02 -18.58 -5.29
C ARG A 337 18.00 -18.67 -6.81
N ALA A 338 16.87 -18.39 -7.44
CA ALA A 338 16.74 -18.46 -8.88
C ALA A 338 17.66 -17.46 -9.60
N ALA A 339 17.81 -16.25 -9.06
CA ALA A 339 18.76 -15.26 -9.57
C ALA A 339 20.21 -15.76 -9.46
N ARG A 340 20.59 -16.32 -8.30
CA ARG A 340 21.93 -16.88 -8.07
C ARG A 340 22.22 -18.04 -9.02
N GLU A 341 21.28 -18.97 -9.16
CA GLU A 341 21.37 -20.12 -10.06
C GLU A 341 21.46 -19.70 -11.54
N ALA A 342 20.89 -18.54 -11.89
CA ALA A 342 21.03 -17.93 -13.22
C ALA A 342 22.33 -17.12 -13.41
N GLY A 343 23.18 -17.04 -12.39
CA GLY A 343 24.49 -16.36 -12.46
C GLY A 343 24.47 -14.88 -12.08
N ALA A 344 23.36 -14.36 -11.52
CA ALA A 344 23.28 -12.98 -11.06
C ALA A 344 24.13 -12.73 -9.80
N ALA A 345 24.69 -11.52 -9.69
CA ALA A 345 25.27 -11.03 -8.44
C ALA A 345 24.17 -10.77 -7.40
N ILE A 346 24.35 -11.20 -6.16
CA ILE A 346 23.35 -11.09 -5.10
C ILE A 346 23.83 -10.15 -4.00
N GLY A 347 23.04 -9.12 -3.73
CA GLY A 347 23.29 -8.14 -2.69
C GLY A 347 22.18 -8.12 -1.64
N ILE A 348 22.54 -7.85 -0.39
CA ILE A 348 21.59 -7.66 0.70
C ILE A 348 21.98 -6.42 1.51
N VAL A 349 21.03 -5.51 1.71
CA VAL A 349 21.10 -4.46 2.74
C VAL A 349 19.97 -4.69 3.73
N ASN A 350 20.31 -5.21 4.90
CA ASN A 350 19.31 -5.57 5.91
C ASN A 350 19.96 -5.63 7.30
N LEU A 351 19.28 -5.06 8.30
CA LEU A 351 19.65 -5.24 9.70
C LEU A 351 19.32 -6.68 10.14
N GLY A 352 20.31 -7.37 10.70
CA GLY A 352 20.16 -8.73 11.19
C GLY A 352 20.29 -9.83 10.11
N VAL A 353 20.05 -11.06 10.57
CA VAL A 353 20.28 -12.29 9.80
C VAL A 353 19.21 -12.47 8.72
N THR A 354 19.64 -12.90 7.55
CA THR A 354 18.72 -13.33 6.48
C THR A 354 18.93 -14.79 6.13
N ARG A 355 17.89 -15.41 5.59
CA ARG A 355 17.98 -16.80 5.11
C ARG A 355 19.00 -16.98 3.97
N ALA A 356 19.33 -15.90 3.26
CA ALA A 356 20.20 -15.92 2.09
C ALA A 356 21.65 -15.53 2.39
N ASP A 357 22.02 -15.26 3.65
CA ASP A 357 23.38 -14.78 3.99
C ASP A 357 24.49 -15.71 3.48
N GLY A 358 24.25 -17.02 3.36
CA GLY A 358 25.23 -18.00 2.84
C GLY A 358 25.38 -18.06 1.32
N ILE A 359 24.62 -17.28 0.55
CA ILE A 359 24.61 -17.33 -0.93
C ILE A 359 24.74 -15.95 -1.60
N VAL A 360 25.23 -14.94 -0.87
CA VAL A 360 25.30 -13.54 -1.35
C VAL A 360 26.73 -13.07 -1.58
N ASP A 361 26.91 -12.18 -2.54
CA ASP A 361 28.21 -11.54 -2.85
C ASP A 361 28.43 -10.28 -2.03
N LEU A 362 27.35 -9.59 -1.67
CA LEU A 362 27.38 -8.38 -0.85
C LEU A 362 26.36 -8.49 0.29
N LYS A 363 26.83 -8.25 1.52
CA LYS A 363 25.99 -8.08 2.69
C LYS A 363 26.38 -6.80 3.41
N ILE A 364 25.42 -5.89 3.57
CA ILE A 364 25.56 -4.66 4.33
C ILE A 364 24.52 -4.67 5.44
N ASN A 365 24.97 -4.38 6.66
CA ASN A 365 24.11 -4.21 7.83
C ASN A 365 23.95 -2.71 8.09
N ALA A 366 22.92 -2.11 7.52
CA ALA A 366 22.65 -0.68 7.61
C ALA A 366 21.15 -0.37 7.54
N ARG A 367 20.77 0.78 8.11
CA ARG A 367 19.43 1.35 7.96
C ARG A 367 19.22 1.86 6.53
N LEU A 368 18.11 1.46 5.93
CA LEU A 368 17.80 1.82 4.53
C LEU A 368 17.55 3.31 4.35
N GLY A 369 16.87 3.95 5.30
CA GLY A 369 16.62 5.39 5.29
C GLY A 369 17.88 6.23 5.45
N GLU A 370 19.01 5.65 5.84
CA GLU A 370 20.31 6.34 5.91
C GLU A 370 21.20 6.06 4.71
N ILE A 371 21.32 4.80 4.28
CA ILE A 371 22.27 4.43 3.23
C ILE A 371 21.77 4.78 1.82
N LEU A 372 20.46 4.65 1.54
CA LEU A 372 19.92 4.89 0.20
C LEU A 372 19.93 6.36 -0.20
N PRO A 373 19.58 7.34 0.68
CA PRO A 373 19.75 8.75 0.33
C PRO A 373 21.20 9.12 0.03
N ARG A 374 22.17 8.62 0.80
CA ARG A 374 23.60 8.89 0.55
C ARG A 374 24.11 8.27 -0.76
N LEU A 375 23.53 7.14 -1.16
CA LEU A 375 23.82 6.52 -2.45
C LEU A 375 23.47 7.45 -3.62
N LEU A 376 22.39 8.25 -3.49
CA LEU A 376 21.97 9.22 -4.50
C LEU A 376 22.96 10.38 -4.70
N ASP A 377 23.95 10.54 -3.83
CA ASP A 377 24.98 11.57 -3.96
C ASP A 377 26.32 10.98 -4.47
N THR A 378 26.33 9.70 -4.86
CA THR A 378 27.57 8.97 -5.17
C THR A 378 27.72 8.66 -6.66
N GLY A 379 28.80 9.16 -7.26
CA GLY A 379 29.25 8.75 -8.61
C GLY A 379 28.19 8.87 -9.70
N SER A 380 28.06 7.84 -10.55
CA SER A 380 27.10 7.76 -11.67
C SER A 380 25.62 7.69 -11.24
N LEU A 381 25.37 7.58 -9.93
CA LEU A 381 24.03 7.56 -9.33
C LEU A 381 23.65 8.93 -8.75
N SER A 382 24.49 9.96 -8.95
CA SER A 382 24.18 11.29 -8.45
C SER A 382 22.88 11.83 -9.07
N ILE A 383 21.83 11.96 -8.27
CA ILE A 383 20.54 12.52 -8.67
C ILE A 383 20.37 13.85 -7.93
N PRO A 384 20.26 15.00 -8.63
CA PRO A 384 20.09 16.29 -7.97
C PRO A 384 18.86 16.30 -7.06
N ALA A 385 18.98 16.89 -5.88
CA ALA A 385 17.86 17.01 -4.94
C ALA A 385 16.63 17.73 -5.54
N SER A 386 16.82 18.55 -6.59
CA SER A 386 15.74 19.20 -7.33
C SER A 386 14.93 18.26 -8.24
N ALA A 387 15.39 17.03 -8.46
CA ALA A 387 14.74 16.02 -9.28
C ALA A 387 13.97 14.95 -8.47
N LEU A 388 14.08 15.01 -7.13
CA LEU A 388 13.43 14.13 -6.15
C LEU A 388 12.00 14.54 -5.82
#